data_AF-A0A2H9PVX6-F1
#
_entry.id   AF-A0A2H9PVX6-F1
#
_cell.length_a   1.000
_cell.length_b   1.000
_cell.length_c   1.000
_cell.angle_alpha   90.00
_cell.angle_beta   90.00
_cell.angle_gamma   90.00
#
_symmetry.space_group_name_H-M   'P 1'
#
loop_
_entity.id
_entity.type
_entity.pdbx_description
1 polymer ?
#
loop_
_entity_poly.entity_id
_entity_poly.type
_entity_poly.pdbx_seq_one_letter_code
_entity_poly.pdbx_strand_id
1 'polypeptide(L)'
;MLFFVLRYQNGAAIWEEFYAVEIAKMIDNAEPGEEFYLDVSEGTSIALKSGMLRENLGNIIKIDNVRNKVIVKLRPNSGTVYRYFSDLDVVDWKLEQVSGEIDRNRFTFRIIKGRENG
;
A
#
# COMPACT_ATOMS: atom_id res chain seq x y z
N MET A 1 7.76 -32.98 14.89
CA MET A 1 7.86 -32.71 13.44
C MET A 1 7.63 -31.22 13.22
N LEU A 2 8.68 -30.51 12.84
CA LEU A 2 8.71 -29.08 12.51
C LEU A 2 9.45 -28.96 11.17
N PHE A 3 9.42 -27.77 10.55
CA PHE A 3 9.98 -27.41 9.23
C PHE A 3 9.03 -27.50 8.05
N PHE A 4 7.99 -26.65 7.96
CA PHE A 4 7.41 -26.28 6.66
C PHE A 4 6.54 -24.99 6.64
N VAL A 5 6.91 -23.87 7.30
CA VAL A 5 6.14 -22.59 7.13
C VAL A 5 6.97 -21.28 7.22
N LEU A 6 8.31 -21.30 7.14
CA LEU A 6 9.11 -20.09 7.41
C LEU A 6 9.68 -19.36 6.18
N ARG A 7 9.50 -19.87 4.95
CA ARG A 7 10.02 -19.18 3.74
C ARG A 7 9.04 -18.19 3.11
N TYR A 8 7.73 -18.39 3.24
CA TYR A 8 6.73 -17.51 2.63
C TYR A 8 6.63 -16.15 3.35
N GLN A 9 6.92 -16.10 4.65
CA GLN A 9 6.81 -14.88 5.45
C GLN A 9 7.86 -13.81 5.08
N ASN A 10 9.04 -14.21 4.62
CA ASN A 10 10.11 -13.26 4.27
C ASN A 10 9.79 -12.47 2.99
N GLY A 11 9.12 -13.08 2.00
CA GLY A 11 8.74 -12.39 0.77
C GLY A 11 7.74 -11.28 1.04
N ALA A 12 6.69 -11.57 1.80
CA ALA A 12 5.64 -10.58 2.11
C ALA A 12 6.18 -9.36 2.86
N ALA A 13 7.09 -9.55 3.82
CA ALA A 13 7.70 -8.43 4.55
C ALA A 13 8.50 -7.49 3.64
N ILE A 14 9.27 -8.06 2.70
CA ILE A 14 10.06 -7.27 1.72
C ILE A 14 9.13 -6.45 0.83
N TRP A 15 8.04 -7.06 0.34
CA TRP A 15 7.05 -6.35 -0.48
C TRP A 15 6.27 -5.29 0.31
N GLU A 16 5.91 -5.57 1.57
CA GLU A 16 5.29 -4.57 2.46
C GLU A 16 6.20 -3.35 2.62
N GLU A 17 7.50 -3.56 2.85
CA GLU A 17 8.48 -2.48 2.96
C GLU A 17 8.68 -1.74 1.64
N PHE A 18 8.85 -2.46 0.54
CA PHE A 18 8.99 -1.87 -0.80
C PHE A 18 7.82 -0.93 -1.12
N TYR A 19 6.58 -1.41 -0.98
CA TYR A 19 5.40 -0.60 -1.29
C TYR A 19 5.25 0.58 -0.31
N ALA A 20 5.52 0.38 0.98
CA ALA A 20 5.41 1.46 1.96
C ALA A 20 6.41 2.60 1.67
N VAL A 21 7.65 2.25 1.34
CA VAL A 21 8.71 3.21 0.99
C VAL A 21 8.40 3.89 -0.35
N GLU A 22 7.99 3.12 -1.36
CA GLU A 22 7.72 3.66 -2.69
C GLU A 22 6.57 4.67 -2.67
N ILE A 23 5.45 4.33 -2.02
CA ILE A 23 4.31 5.24 -1.90
C ILE A 23 4.70 6.48 -1.09
N ALA A 24 5.45 6.33 0.00
CA ALA A 24 5.91 7.47 0.79
C ALA A 24 6.83 8.40 -0.03
N LYS A 25 7.74 7.85 -0.82
CA LYS A 25 8.59 8.63 -1.74
C LYS A 25 7.77 9.34 -2.82
N MET A 26 6.75 8.69 -3.36
CA MET A 26 5.83 9.33 -4.31
C MET A 26 5.16 10.54 -3.66
N ILE A 27 4.64 10.40 -2.44
CA ILE A 27 4.03 11.50 -1.69
C ILE A 27 5.04 12.61 -1.39
N ASP A 28 6.26 12.25 -0.98
CA ASP A 28 7.30 13.23 -0.61
C ASP A 28 7.80 14.07 -1.78
N ASN A 29 7.75 13.54 -3.00
CA ASN A 29 8.20 14.23 -4.21
C ASN A 29 7.04 14.79 -5.05
N ALA A 30 5.80 14.64 -4.59
CA ALA A 30 4.63 15.03 -5.36
C ALA A 30 4.34 16.53 -5.30
N GLU A 31 3.68 17.03 -6.35
CA GLU A 31 3.05 18.34 -6.37
C GLU A 31 1.52 18.23 -6.16
N PRO A 32 0.88 19.25 -5.56
CA PRO A 32 -0.58 19.29 -5.45
C PRO A 32 -1.27 19.18 -6.82
N GLY A 33 -2.22 18.26 -6.93
CA GLY A 33 -2.95 17.99 -8.17
C GLY A 33 -2.46 16.77 -8.94
N GLU A 34 -1.32 16.17 -8.54
CA GLU A 34 -0.83 14.94 -9.15
C GLU A 34 -1.67 13.70 -8.77
N GLU A 35 -1.77 12.78 -9.73
CA GLU A 35 -2.42 11.48 -9.58
C GLU A 35 -1.40 10.37 -9.84
N PHE A 36 -1.37 9.40 -8.94
CA PHE A 36 -0.43 8.28 -9.00
C PHE A 36 -1.14 6.96 -9.21
N TYR A 37 -0.44 6.07 -9.91
CA TYR A 37 -0.89 4.73 -10.25
C TYR A 37 0.27 3.77 -9.98
N LEU A 38 0.06 2.81 -9.08
CA LEU A 38 1.06 1.82 -8.70
C LEU A 38 0.55 0.41 -8.97
N ASP A 39 1.35 -0.41 -9.64
CA ASP A 39 1.06 -1.82 -9.82
C ASP A 39 1.28 -2.58 -8.50
N VAL A 40 0.20 -3.16 -7.98
CA VAL A 40 0.18 -3.93 -6.73
C VAL A 40 -0.30 -5.36 -6.96
N SER A 41 -0.19 -5.85 -8.19
CA SER A 41 -0.55 -7.21 -8.61
C SER A 41 0.24 -8.25 -7.83
N GLU A 42 1.56 -8.04 -7.67
CA GLU A 42 2.39 -8.95 -6.89
C GLU A 42 2.04 -8.88 -5.40
N GLY A 43 1.83 -7.67 -4.85
CA GLY A 43 1.40 -7.50 -3.46
C GLY A 43 0.07 -8.19 -3.14
N THR A 44 -0.93 -8.03 -4.00
CA THR A 44 -2.25 -8.70 -3.86
C THR A 44 -2.15 -10.22 -4.00
N SER A 45 -1.34 -10.72 -4.94
CA SER A 45 -1.04 -12.16 -5.09
C SER A 45 -0.42 -12.73 -3.81
N ILE A 46 0.57 -12.03 -3.26
CA ILE A 46 1.23 -12.40 -2.00
C ILE A 46 0.26 -12.35 -0.82
N ALA A 47 -0.62 -11.35 -0.76
CA ALA A 47 -1.61 -11.24 0.30
C ALA A 47 -2.56 -12.44 0.31
N LEU A 48 -3.09 -12.82 -0.85
CA LEU A 48 -3.94 -14.00 -1.01
C LEU A 48 -3.20 -15.29 -0.61
N LYS A 49 -1.97 -15.48 -1.09
CA LYS A 49 -1.14 -16.65 -0.74
C LYS A 49 -0.79 -16.70 0.75
N SER A 50 -0.76 -15.55 1.43
CA SER A 50 -0.49 -15.41 2.86
C SER A 50 -1.74 -15.61 3.73
N GLY A 51 -2.88 -15.97 3.14
CA GLY A 51 -4.13 -16.24 3.85
C GLY A 51 -5.00 -15.00 4.09
N MET A 52 -4.72 -13.87 3.42
CA MET A 52 -5.63 -12.74 3.43
C MET A 52 -6.87 -13.05 2.59
N LEU A 53 -8.05 -12.75 3.14
CA LEU A 53 -9.32 -12.93 2.44
C LEU A 53 -9.51 -11.85 1.37
N ARG A 54 -10.21 -12.18 0.26
CA ARG A 54 -10.38 -11.27 -0.89
C ARG A 54 -11.05 -9.95 -0.51
N GLU A 55 -12.04 -10.01 0.38
CA GLU A 55 -12.75 -8.86 0.94
C GLU A 55 -11.84 -7.88 1.69
N ASN A 56 -10.68 -8.35 2.17
CA ASN A 56 -9.71 -7.52 2.89
C ASN A 56 -8.66 -6.90 1.97
N LEU A 57 -8.62 -7.26 0.68
CA LEU A 57 -7.61 -6.74 -0.25
C LEU A 57 -7.71 -5.22 -0.42
N GLY A 58 -8.91 -4.64 -0.40
CA GLY A 58 -9.07 -3.18 -0.47
C GLY A 58 -8.42 -2.42 0.70
N ASN A 59 -8.01 -3.13 1.76
CA ASN A 59 -7.40 -2.56 2.96
C ASN A 59 -5.90 -2.89 3.10
N ILE A 60 -5.26 -3.48 2.07
CA ILE A 60 -3.84 -3.85 2.12
C ILE A 60 -2.92 -2.63 2.19
N ILE A 61 -3.36 -1.49 1.67
CA ILE A 61 -2.66 -0.22 1.74
C ILE A 61 -3.59 0.79 2.41
N LYS A 62 -3.10 1.48 3.43
CA LYS A 62 -3.79 2.57 4.11
C LYS A 62 -2.87 3.76 4.26
N ILE A 63 -3.44 4.95 4.14
CA ILE A 63 -2.73 6.21 4.32
C ILE A 63 -3.37 6.94 5.50
N ASP A 64 -2.54 7.41 6.42
CA ASP A 64 -2.92 8.18 7.59
C ASP A 64 -2.30 9.58 7.46
N ASN A 65 -3.09 10.51 6.91
CA ASN A 65 -2.71 11.92 6.74
C ASN A 65 -2.53 12.66 8.08
N VAL A 66 -3.13 12.18 9.18
CA VAL A 66 -2.97 12.85 10.49
C VAL A 66 -1.58 12.58 11.05
N ARG A 67 -1.01 11.40 10.75
CA ARG A 67 0.30 10.98 11.25
C ARG A 67 1.39 10.95 10.18
N ASN A 68 1.06 11.33 8.96
CA ASN A 68 1.87 11.23 7.75
C ASN A 68 2.47 9.82 7.56
N LYS A 69 1.62 8.78 7.55
CA LYS A 69 2.06 7.38 7.46
C LYS A 69 1.39 6.61 6.34
N VAL A 70 2.18 5.79 5.66
CA VAL A 70 1.71 4.71 4.79
C VAL A 70 1.80 3.39 5.57
N ILE A 71 0.73 2.61 5.54
CA ILE A 71 0.64 1.31 6.18
C ILE A 71 0.35 0.28 5.11
N VAL A 72 1.23 -0.69 4.94
CA VAL A 72 1.06 -1.80 4.00
C VAL A 72 0.98 -3.12 4.76
N LYS A 73 -0.10 -3.87 4.54
CA LYS A 73 -0.40 -5.16 5.16
C LYS A 73 -0.64 -6.19 4.07
N LEU A 74 0.32 -7.08 3.86
CA LEU A 74 0.17 -8.24 2.97
C LEU A 74 -0.04 -9.52 3.76
N ARG A 75 -0.15 -9.42 5.10
CA ARG A 75 -0.35 -10.54 6.02
C ARG A 75 -1.42 -10.20 7.05
N PRO A 76 -2.20 -11.18 7.55
CA PRO A 76 -3.33 -10.91 8.47
C PRO A 76 -2.94 -10.19 9.77
N ASN A 77 -1.76 -10.47 10.32
CA ASN A 77 -1.35 -10.02 11.67
C ASN A 77 -0.11 -9.13 11.66
N SER A 78 0.33 -8.64 10.50
CA SER A 78 1.52 -7.81 10.37
C SER A 78 1.39 -6.82 9.22
N GLY A 79 2.28 -5.83 9.23
CA GLY A 79 2.43 -4.90 8.13
C GLY A 79 3.58 -3.96 8.40
N THR A 80 4.03 -3.28 7.34
CA THR A 80 5.05 -2.26 7.42
C THR A 80 4.39 -0.89 7.50
N VAL A 81 4.94 -0.05 8.38
CA VAL A 81 4.55 1.34 8.51
C VAL A 81 5.73 2.19 8.11
N TYR A 82 5.53 3.10 7.18
CA TYR A 82 6.54 4.06 6.76
C TYR A 82 5.99 5.47 6.86
N ARG A 83 6.84 6.42 7.27
CA ARG A 83 6.47 7.83 7.46
C ARG A 83 6.91 8.62 6.24
N TYR A 84 6.05 9.48 5.72
CA TYR A 84 6.40 10.53 4.77
C TYR A 84 6.51 11.87 5.48
N PHE A 85 7.25 12.80 4.89
CA PHE A 85 7.62 14.09 5.49
C PHE A 85 6.85 15.26 4.89
N SER A 86 6.29 15.10 3.70
CA SER A 86 5.50 16.13 3.04
C SER A 86 4.25 16.54 3.84
N ASP A 87 3.93 17.83 3.81
CA ASP A 87 2.70 18.42 4.36
C ASP A 87 1.55 18.36 3.34
N LEU A 88 1.54 17.33 2.48
CA LEU A 88 0.50 17.09 1.50
C LEU A 88 -0.51 16.07 2.01
N ASP A 89 -1.77 16.27 1.63
CA ASP A 89 -2.85 15.35 1.94
C ASP A 89 -3.04 14.37 0.77
N VAL A 90 -3.13 13.08 1.08
CA VAL A 90 -3.49 12.06 0.09
C VAL A 90 -4.99 11.82 0.14
N VAL A 91 -5.66 11.76 -1.00
CA VAL A 91 -7.11 11.55 -1.09
C VAL A 91 -7.47 10.54 -2.18
N ASP A 92 -8.73 10.08 -2.14
CA ASP A 92 -9.34 9.21 -3.15
C ASP A 92 -8.57 7.91 -3.42
N TRP A 93 -7.83 7.41 -2.42
CA TRP A 93 -7.02 6.22 -2.61
C TRP A 93 -7.88 4.96 -2.66
N LYS A 94 -7.59 4.07 -3.62
CA LYS A 94 -8.31 2.81 -3.78
C LYS A 94 -7.49 1.76 -4.49
N LEU A 95 -7.85 0.50 -4.25
CA LEU A 95 -7.39 -0.64 -5.01
C LEU A 95 -8.39 -0.91 -6.14
N GLU A 96 -7.93 -0.80 -7.38
CA GLU A 96 -8.71 -1.09 -8.58
C GLU A 96 -8.24 -2.39 -9.22
N GLN A 97 -9.19 -3.20 -9.69
CA GLN A 97 -8.91 -4.28 -10.61
C GLN A 97 -8.94 -3.72 -12.03
N VAL A 98 -7.87 -3.91 -12.79
CA VAL A 98 -7.81 -3.45 -14.18
C VAL A 98 -8.76 -4.33 -14.98
N SER A 99 -9.86 -3.73 -15.47
CA SER A 99 -10.89 -4.43 -16.24
C SER A 99 -10.29 -5.19 -17.43
N GLY A 100 -10.58 -6.49 -17.51
CA GLY A 100 -10.10 -7.38 -18.58
C GLY A 100 -8.85 -8.20 -18.23
N GLU A 101 -8.19 -7.93 -17.10
CA GLU A 101 -7.01 -8.68 -16.65
C GLU A 101 -7.24 -9.18 -15.21
N ILE A 102 -7.50 -10.49 -15.06
CA ILE A 102 -7.88 -11.13 -13.78
C ILE A 102 -6.82 -10.95 -12.68
N ASP A 103 -5.58 -10.65 -13.06
CA ASP A 103 -4.44 -10.56 -12.15
C ASP A 103 -3.80 -9.17 -12.05
N ARG A 104 -4.35 -8.14 -12.70
CA ARG A 104 -3.79 -6.78 -12.59
C ARG A 104 -4.54 -5.95 -11.57
N ASN A 105 -3.86 -5.70 -10.45
CA ASN A 105 -4.35 -4.84 -9.38
C ASN A 105 -3.55 -3.55 -9.35
N ARG A 106 -4.24 -2.42 -9.27
CA ARG A 106 -3.66 -1.09 -9.27
C ARG A 106 -4.06 -0.33 -8.01
N PHE A 107 -3.09 0.23 -7.32
CA PHE A 107 -3.35 1.20 -6.27
C PHE A 107 -3.30 2.61 -6.86
N THR A 108 -4.33 3.39 -6.63
CA THR A 108 -4.44 4.77 -7.12
C THR A 108 -4.63 5.71 -5.96
N PHE A 109 -4.12 6.93 -6.08
CA PHE A 109 -4.33 8.00 -5.12
C PHE A 109 -4.06 9.37 -5.77
N ARG A 110 -4.62 10.42 -5.17
CA ARG A 110 -4.40 11.80 -5.60
C ARG A 110 -3.80 12.64 -4.49
N ILE A 111 -2.94 13.57 -4.85
CA ILE A 111 -2.30 14.51 -3.94
C ILE A 111 -3.02 15.85 -3.97
N ILE A 112 -3.35 16.39 -2.79
CA ILE A 112 -3.88 17.74 -2.63
C ILE A 112 -3.01 18.53 -1.65
N LYS A 113 -3.15 19.86 -1.67
CA LYS A 113 -2.50 20.71 -0.65
C LYS A 113 -2.96 20.24 0.74
N GLY A 114 -2.02 20.04 1.65
CA GLY A 114 -2.37 19.70 3.02
C GLY A 114 -3.12 20.84 3.67
N ARG A 115 -4.00 20.48 4.61
CA ARG A 115 -4.70 21.47 5.43
C ARG A 115 -3.67 22.29 6.20
N GLU A 116 -3.65 23.61 5.97
CA GLU A 116 -3.00 24.55 6.88
C GLU A 116 -3.66 24.37 8.26
N ASN A 117 -2.92 23.83 9.23
CA ASN A 117 -3.33 23.86 10.62
C ASN A 117 -3.23 25.32 11.07
N GLY A 118 -4.34 26.06 10.91
CA GLY A 118 -4.52 27.42 11.43
C GLY A 118 -4.55 27.45 12.95
#